data_AF-A0A9D0ZUQ9-F1
#
_entry.id   AF-A0A9D0ZUQ9-F1
#
_cell.length_a   1.000
_cell.length_b   1.000
_cell.length_c   1.000
_cell.angle_alpha   90.00
_cell.angle_beta   90.00
_cell.angle_gamma   90.00
#
_symmetry.space_group_name_H-M   'P 1'
#
loop_
_entity.id
_entity.type
_entity.pdbx_description
1 polymer ?
#
loop_
_entity_poly.entity_id
_entity_poly.type
_entity_poly.pdbx_seq_one_letter_code
_entity_poly.pdbx_strand_id
1 'polypeptide(L)'
;MKKSVALFLTLSLTAALSGSALASETETETEVATEAAAETEGTETEAAKEDTADAETEASEDASESESAEEKSEGVMTYAEYMDAAIDDEVVIETYVQAKQSWWEDKATLYTQDRDGAYFIYDAACSEEDYEKLVPGTKIKVTGYKAEWSGEIEVMDGTVEIVEGGDEYIAPITDVTDLLGTDELIDHQNEYVEFKGLTVEAAGQDEDGNDVAFLYNYDGSGTDGDDLYFNASLNGETYTFTIESYLCDNTTDVYAAVKNLEIGQTIDMEGFLYWYEGVNPHITSVTVVE
;
A
#
# COMPACT_ATOMS: atom_id res chain seq x y z
N MET A 1 32.20 27.21 7.71
CA MET A 1 33.17 26.80 6.66
C MET A 1 32.56 25.62 5.93
N LYS A 2 32.25 25.75 4.63
CA LYS A 2 31.55 24.70 3.88
C LYS A 2 32.53 23.60 3.45
N LYS A 3 32.15 22.33 3.61
CA LYS A 3 32.82 21.16 3.02
C LYS A 3 31.76 20.28 2.38
N SER A 4 31.49 20.52 1.10
CA SER A 4 30.69 19.61 0.27
C SER A 4 31.50 18.34 0.02
N VAL A 5 30.95 17.18 0.38
CA VAL A 5 31.48 15.88 -0.01
C VAL A 5 30.70 15.44 -1.25
N ALA A 6 31.37 15.34 -2.39
CA ALA A 6 30.78 14.82 -3.62
C ALA A 6 31.02 13.30 -3.68
N LEU A 7 29.94 12.51 -3.68
CA LEU A 7 30.00 11.07 -3.87
C LEU A 7 30.06 10.77 -5.38
N PHE A 8 31.12 10.08 -5.83
CA PHE A 8 31.28 9.69 -7.22
C PHE A 8 30.62 8.32 -7.45
N LEU A 9 29.48 8.29 -8.14
CA LEU A 9 28.86 7.06 -8.62
C LEU A 9 29.52 6.63 -9.95
N THR A 10 30.25 5.52 -9.95
CA THR A 10 30.91 4.98 -11.16
C THR A 10 30.01 3.99 -11.90
N LEU A 11 29.33 4.46 -12.93
CA LEU A 11 28.52 3.63 -13.83
C LEU A 11 29.42 2.89 -14.85
N SER A 12 29.63 1.58 -14.67
CA SER A 12 30.42 0.75 -15.59
C SER A 12 29.56 0.08 -16.67
N LEU A 13 29.40 0.78 -17.80
CA LEU A 13 28.74 0.26 -19.00
C LEU A 13 29.70 -0.65 -19.80
N THR A 14 29.35 -1.93 -19.99
CA THR A 14 30.09 -2.85 -20.87
C THR A 14 29.21 -3.38 -21.99
N ALA A 15 29.34 -2.81 -23.19
CA ALA A 15 28.75 -3.34 -24.40
C ALA A 15 29.72 -4.29 -25.10
N ALA A 16 29.22 -5.44 -25.59
CA ALA A 16 29.95 -6.34 -26.46
C ALA A 16 29.05 -6.78 -27.64
N LEU A 17 29.44 -6.39 -28.85
CA LEU A 17 28.79 -6.77 -30.11
C LEU A 17 29.84 -7.30 -31.09
N SER A 18 29.36 -8.14 -32.03
CA SER A 18 30.06 -8.87 -33.12
C SER A 18 30.47 -10.32 -32.82
N GLY A 19 30.30 -11.30 -33.73
CA GLY A 19 29.55 -11.26 -35.00
C GLY A 19 29.83 -12.44 -35.94
N SER A 20 28.84 -12.78 -36.78
CA SER A 20 28.93 -13.49 -38.08
C SER A 20 29.26 -15.01 -38.15
N ALA A 21 28.19 -15.80 -38.35
CA ALA A 21 27.92 -16.70 -39.50
C ALA A 21 28.98 -17.69 -40.04
N LEU A 22 28.59 -18.98 -40.23
CA LEU A 22 28.14 -19.51 -41.54
C LEU A 22 27.47 -20.90 -41.46
N ALA A 23 26.75 -21.27 -42.53
CA ALA A 23 25.84 -22.42 -42.66
C ALA A 23 26.48 -23.82 -42.84
N SER A 24 25.68 -24.88 -42.61
CA SER A 24 25.51 -26.01 -43.55
C SER A 24 24.22 -26.80 -43.26
N GLU A 25 23.55 -27.25 -44.32
CA GLU A 25 22.40 -28.18 -44.30
C GLU A 25 22.86 -29.64 -44.11
N THR A 26 21.97 -30.55 -43.69
CA THR A 26 21.56 -31.79 -44.42
C THR A 26 20.55 -32.64 -43.61
N GLU A 27 19.68 -33.32 -44.34
CA GLU A 27 18.43 -34.01 -44.03
C GLU A 27 18.46 -35.31 -43.17
N THR A 28 17.24 -35.80 -42.90
CA THR A 28 16.71 -37.20 -42.98
C THR A 28 16.48 -38.10 -41.74
N GLU A 29 15.23 -38.59 -41.71
CA GLU A 29 14.64 -39.85 -41.17
C GLU A 29 14.56 -40.10 -39.64
N THR A 30 13.35 -40.22 -39.05
CA THR A 30 12.48 -41.43 -38.85
C THR A 30 13.13 -42.54 -37.99
N GLU A 31 12.46 -43.29 -37.08
CA GLU A 31 11.03 -43.63 -36.86
C GLU A 31 10.83 -44.25 -35.44
N VAL A 32 9.58 -44.33 -34.90
CA VAL A 32 9.03 -45.18 -33.77
C VAL A 32 9.80 -45.26 -32.40
N ALA A 33 9.21 -45.34 -31.20
CA ALA A 33 7.95 -45.97 -30.78
C ALA A 33 7.56 -45.71 -29.29
N THR A 34 6.24 -45.73 -29.02
CA THR A 34 5.56 -46.28 -27.81
C THR A 34 5.85 -45.68 -26.41
N GLU A 35 4.92 -45.64 -25.45
CA GLU A 35 3.61 -46.31 -25.30
C GLU A 35 2.69 -45.56 -24.30
N ALA A 36 1.36 -45.78 -24.39
CA ALA A 36 0.35 -45.78 -23.30
C ALA A 36 0.20 -44.54 -22.35
N ALA A 37 -0.97 -44.16 -21.81
CA ALA A 37 -2.40 -44.39 -22.07
C ALA A 37 -3.17 -43.32 -21.21
N ALA A 38 -4.50 -43.14 -21.20
CA ALA A 38 -5.64 -43.82 -21.83
C ALA A 38 -6.81 -42.82 -22.03
N GLU A 39 -7.84 -43.20 -22.78
CA GLU A 39 -9.20 -42.62 -22.68
C GLU A 39 -10.10 -43.55 -21.87
N THR A 40 -11.03 -43.02 -21.06
CA THR A 40 -12.49 -43.19 -21.31
C THR A 40 -13.36 -42.41 -20.31
N GLU A 41 -14.34 -41.71 -20.89
CA GLU A 41 -15.71 -41.40 -20.44
C GLU A 41 -16.14 -41.59 -18.96
N GLY A 42 -16.97 -40.65 -18.49
CA GLY A 42 -18.37 -41.05 -18.26
C GLY A 42 -19.12 -40.59 -16.99
N THR A 43 -19.80 -39.45 -17.12
CA THR A 43 -21.24 -39.26 -16.78
C THR A 43 -21.75 -39.13 -15.32
N GLU A 44 -22.81 -38.32 -15.25
CA GLU A 44 -23.97 -38.29 -14.34
C GLU A 44 -24.04 -37.31 -13.13
N THR A 45 -25.20 -36.65 -13.12
CA THR A 45 -25.69 -35.56 -12.28
C THR A 45 -26.69 -36.11 -11.28
N GLU A 46 -26.70 -35.61 -10.03
CA GLU A 46 -27.89 -35.35 -9.19
C GLU A 46 -27.38 -34.60 -7.93
N ALA A 47 -27.83 -33.39 -7.56
CA ALA A 47 -29.16 -32.87 -7.24
C ALA A 47 -29.36 -32.68 -5.72
N ALA A 48 -29.31 -31.41 -5.31
CA ALA A 48 -30.00 -30.77 -4.19
C ALA A 48 -29.98 -31.39 -2.78
N LYS A 49 -29.50 -30.58 -1.82
CA LYS A 49 -30.27 -30.35 -0.59
C LYS A 49 -30.05 -28.93 -0.05
N GLU A 50 -31.16 -28.26 0.27
CA GLU A 50 -31.17 -26.99 1.02
C GLU A 50 -30.72 -27.21 2.47
N ASP A 51 -30.10 -26.21 3.06
CA ASP A 51 -30.31 -25.89 4.48
C ASP A 51 -30.38 -24.37 4.66
N THR A 52 -31.24 -23.90 5.55
CA THR A 52 -31.61 -22.48 5.70
C THR A 52 -31.65 -22.11 7.18
N ALA A 53 -30.69 -21.30 7.63
CA ALA A 53 -30.60 -20.69 8.96
C ALA A 53 -29.40 -19.73 8.95
N ASP A 54 -29.39 -18.59 9.63
CA ASP A 54 -30.47 -17.76 10.17
C ASP A 54 -29.93 -16.31 10.16
N ALA A 55 -30.79 -15.30 10.06
CA ALA A 55 -30.37 -13.91 9.88
C ALA A 55 -30.50 -13.13 11.18
N GLU A 56 -29.47 -13.19 12.04
CA GLU A 56 -29.42 -12.32 13.23
C GLU A 56 -29.00 -10.90 12.83
N THR A 57 -29.92 -9.97 13.09
CA THR A 57 -29.76 -8.53 12.87
C THR A 57 -29.25 -7.90 14.16
N GLU A 58 -27.94 -7.69 14.27
CA GLU A 58 -27.38 -6.87 15.34
C GLU A 58 -27.51 -5.39 14.99
N ALA A 59 -27.99 -4.60 15.96
CA ALA A 59 -28.25 -3.18 15.76
C ALA A 59 -26.96 -2.39 15.98
N SER A 60 -26.63 -1.50 15.04
CA SER A 60 -25.65 -0.44 15.29
C SER A 60 -26.20 0.48 16.38
N GLU A 61 -25.67 0.35 17.61
CA GLU A 61 -25.82 1.38 18.63
C GLU A 61 -24.81 2.50 18.32
N ASP A 62 -25.35 3.64 17.88
CA ASP A 62 -24.66 4.91 17.67
C ASP A 62 -24.02 5.40 18.98
N ALA A 63 -22.79 4.96 19.22
CA ALA A 63 -21.98 5.42 20.33
C ALA A 63 -21.35 6.78 19.98
N SER A 64 -22.13 7.84 20.16
CA SER A 64 -21.61 9.21 20.30
C SER A 64 -20.76 9.30 21.58
N GLU A 65 -19.56 8.72 21.54
CA GLU A 65 -18.57 8.89 22.58
C GLU A 65 -18.02 10.31 22.48
N SER A 66 -18.11 11.04 23.59
CA SER A 66 -17.61 12.40 23.68
C SER A 66 -16.08 12.34 23.70
N GLU A 67 -15.46 12.44 22.52
CA GLU A 67 -14.00 12.52 22.37
C GLU A 67 -13.43 13.62 23.26
N SER A 68 -12.88 13.20 24.39
CA SER A 68 -11.99 14.04 25.18
C SER A 68 -10.69 14.07 24.43
N ALA A 69 -10.21 15.27 24.10
CA ALA A 69 -8.82 15.47 23.70
C ALA A 69 -7.92 14.72 24.68
N GLU A 70 -7.03 13.90 24.14
CA GLU A 70 -6.28 12.91 24.89
C GLU A 70 -5.13 13.59 25.64
N GLU A 71 -4.99 13.37 26.95
CA GLU A 71 -3.87 13.93 27.71
C GLU A 71 -2.56 13.22 27.33
N LYS A 72 -1.85 13.80 26.34
CA LYS A 72 -0.48 13.42 25.94
C LYS A 72 0.48 13.46 27.14
N SER A 73 1.49 12.57 27.16
CA SER A 73 2.47 12.51 28.26
C SER A 73 3.44 13.70 28.30
N GLU A 74 4.23 13.83 29.38
CA GLU A 74 5.13 14.98 29.56
C GLU A 74 6.15 15.09 28.40
N GLY A 75 6.12 16.26 27.73
CA GLY A 75 6.99 16.57 26.59
C GLY A 75 6.51 16.05 25.24
N VAL A 76 5.30 15.48 25.16
CA VAL A 76 4.66 15.03 23.91
C VAL A 76 3.80 16.15 23.33
N MET A 77 3.84 16.30 22.01
CA MET A 77 3.08 17.27 21.22
C MET A 77 1.65 16.77 20.96
N THR A 78 0.69 17.69 20.90
CA THR A 78 -0.59 17.47 20.22
C THR A 78 -0.38 17.40 18.69
N TYR A 79 -1.32 16.82 17.94
CA TYR A 79 -1.24 16.78 16.48
C TYR A 79 -1.11 18.19 15.87
N ALA A 80 -1.85 19.17 16.39
CA ALA A 80 -1.75 20.56 15.97
C ALA A 80 -0.35 21.16 16.21
N GLU A 81 0.30 20.86 17.35
CA GLU A 81 1.68 21.30 17.62
C GLU A 81 2.70 20.60 16.72
N TYR A 82 2.48 19.32 16.38
CA TYR A 82 3.28 18.61 15.37
C TYR A 82 3.12 19.26 13.98
N MET A 83 1.90 19.61 13.57
CA MET A 83 1.64 20.24 12.27
C MET A 83 2.18 21.68 12.20
N ASP A 84 2.15 22.44 13.29
CA ASP A 84 2.78 23.76 13.41
C ASP A 84 4.32 23.72 13.53
N ALA A 85 4.92 22.58 13.90
CA ALA A 85 6.38 22.42 13.98
C ALA A 85 7.05 22.59 12.60
N ALA A 86 8.26 23.16 12.58
CA ALA A 86 8.99 23.34 11.33
C ALA A 86 9.57 22.01 10.82
N ILE A 87 9.79 21.93 9.51
CA ILE A 87 10.66 20.90 8.93
C ILE A 87 12.07 21.04 9.52
N ASP A 88 12.74 19.92 9.76
CA ASP A 88 14.01 19.76 10.49
C ASP A 88 13.96 20.00 12.02
N ASP A 89 12.79 20.31 12.62
CA ASP A 89 12.65 20.37 14.09
C ASP A 89 12.46 18.97 14.71
N GLU A 90 12.98 18.78 15.93
CA GLU A 90 12.77 17.57 16.73
C GLU A 90 11.33 17.52 17.26
N VAL A 91 10.63 16.40 17.01
CA VAL A 91 9.24 16.16 17.38
C VAL A 91 9.12 14.93 18.28
N VAL A 92 8.18 15.00 19.21
CA VAL A 92 7.87 13.92 20.15
C VAL A 92 6.37 13.73 20.15
N ILE A 93 5.90 12.60 19.64
CA ILE A 93 4.46 12.30 19.47
C ILE A 93 4.09 11.01 20.21
N GLU A 94 2.83 10.89 20.60
CA GLU A 94 2.20 9.63 21.02
C GLU A 94 1.04 9.35 20.07
N THR A 95 1.04 8.15 19.50
CA THR A 95 0.17 7.74 18.39
C THR A 95 -0.06 6.22 18.46
N TYR A 96 -0.98 5.69 17.68
CA TYR A 96 -1.32 4.27 17.67
C TYR A 96 -1.02 3.66 16.31
N VAL A 97 -0.33 2.52 16.29
CA VAL A 97 -0.03 1.78 15.06
C VAL A 97 -1.34 1.39 14.36
N GLN A 98 -1.48 1.73 13.08
CA GLN A 98 -2.60 1.30 12.25
C GLN A 98 -2.15 0.20 11.27
N ALA A 99 -1.00 0.39 10.63
CA ALA A 99 -0.35 -0.64 9.81
C ALA A 99 1.18 -0.56 9.87
N LYS A 100 1.83 -1.67 9.48
CA LYS A 100 3.28 -1.77 9.34
C LYS A 100 3.60 -1.88 7.86
N GLN A 101 4.30 -0.89 7.30
CA GLN A 101 4.75 -0.94 5.92
C GLN A 101 6.00 -1.80 5.79
N SER A 102 6.99 -1.64 6.67
CA SER A 102 8.25 -2.37 6.51
C SER A 102 9.08 -2.49 7.77
N TRP A 103 10.05 -3.41 7.74
CA TRP A 103 11.16 -3.46 8.69
C TRP A 103 12.44 -4.01 8.06
N TRP A 104 13.55 -3.30 8.25
CA TRP A 104 14.91 -3.70 7.83
C TRP A 104 15.95 -3.01 8.71
N GLU A 105 17.14 -3.59 8.86
CA GLU A 105 18.29 -2.97 9.56
C GLU A 105 17.98 -2.33 10.94
N ASP A 106 17.12 -2.97 11.75
CA ASP A 106 16.61 -2.46 13.04
C ASP A 106 15.82 -1.13 12.93
N LYS A 107 15.09 -0.95 11.83
CA LYS A 107 14.22 0.19 11.54
C LYS A 107 12.85 -0.25 11.05
N ALA A 108 11.80 0.46 11.46
CA ALA A 108 10.42 0.23 11.06
C ALA A 108 9.86 1.44 10.30
N THR A 109 9.05 1.17 9.28
CA THR A 109 8.17 2.18 8.66
C THR A 109 6.70 1.84 8.93
N LEU A 110 5.95 2.80 9.47
CA LEU A 110 4.64 2.58 10.09
C LEU A 110 3.63 3.65 9.67
N TYR A 111 2.39 3.23 9.43
CA TYR A 111 1.23 4.12 9.46
C TYR A 111 0.68 4.17 10.87
N THR A 112 0.49 5.37 11.40
CA THR A 112 0.03 5.59 12.76
C THR A 112 -0.99 6.73 12.80
N GLN A 113 -1.94 6.65 13.72
CA GLN A 113 -3.01 7.64 13.82
C GLN A 113 -3.47 7.74 15.28
N ASP A 114 -3.76 8.96 15.74
CA ASP A 114 -4.46 9.23 16.99
C ASP A 114 -5.87 9.79 16.70
N ARG A 115 -6.49 10.44 17.69
CA ARG A 115 -7.86 10.99 17.55
C ARG A 115 -7.90 12.36 16.86
N ASP A 116 -6.75 13.03 16.76
CA ASP A 116 -6.62 14.38 16.19
C ASP A 116 -5.99 14.37 14.78
N GLY A 117 -5.22 13.32 14.41
CA GLY A 117 -4.68 13.14 13.06
C GLY A 117 -3.72 11.96 12.90
N ALA A 118 -3.14 11.83 11.70
CA ALA A 118 -2.26 10.72 11.30
C ALA A 118 -0.81 11.13 11.03
N TYR A 119 0.09 10.15 11.10
CA TYR A 119 1.53 10.32 10.95
C TYR A 119 2.16 9.13 10.23
N PHE A 120 2.92 9.40 9.16
CA PHE A 120 3.88 8.46 8.59
C PHE A 120 5.16 8.48 9.43
N ILE A 121 5.56 7.32 9.95
CA ILE A 121 6.81 7.16 10.69
C ILE A 121 7.79 6.44 9.76
N TYR A 122 8.78 7.16 9.24
CA TYR A 122 9.71 6.63 8.24
C TYR A 122 11.03 6.16 8.86
N ASP A 123 11.37 4.90 8.62
CA ASP A 123 12.71 4.34 8.81
C ASP A 123 13.26 4.52 10.25
N ALA A 124 12.35 4.51 11.23
CA ALA A 124 12.60 4.81 12.64
C ALA A 124 13.14 3.60 13.40
N ALA A 125 14.14 3.82 14.26
CA ALA A 125 14.81 2.77 15.02
C ALA A 125 13.83 1.96 15.88
N CYS A 126 13.78 0.64 15.62
CA CYS A 126 12.87 -0.30 16.25
C CYS A 126 13.49 -1.71 16.21
N SER A 127 13.67 -2.35 17.38
CA SER A 127 14.23 -3.70 17.43
C SER A 127 13.27 -4.74 16.83
N GLU A 128 13.79 -5.87 16.32
CA GLU A 128 12.97 -6.98 15.84
C GLU A 128 11.94 -7.43 16.89
N GLU A 129 12.37 -7.54 18.16
CA GLU A 129 11.51 -7.94 19.29
C GLU A 129 10.36 -6.94 19.54
N ASP A 130 10.60 -5.65 19.34
CA ASP A 130 9.57 -4.62 19.54
C ASP A 130 8.67 -4.49 18.30
N TYR A 131 9.22 -4.59 17.10
CA TYR A 131 8.47 -4.61 15.84
C TYR A 131 7.49 -5.80 15.76
N GLU A 132 7.84 -6.95 16.32
CA GLU A 132 6.91 -8.08 16.49
C GLU A 132 5.71 -7.76 17.40
N LYS A 133 5.88 -6.88 18.41
CA LYS A 133 4.82 -6.44 19.34
C LYS A 133 3.96 -5.30 18.78
N LEU A 134 4.43 -4.60 17.75
CA LEU A 134 3.63 -3.60 17.04
C LEU A 134 2.51 -4.33 16.27
N VAL A 135 1.29 -4.25 16.78
CA VAL A 135 0.06 -4.69 16.15
C VAL A 135 -0.86 -3.49 16.00
N PRO A 136 -1.89 -3.53 15.12
CA PRO A 136 -2.87 -2.46 15.05
C PRO A 136 -3.45 -2.17 16.44
N GLY A 137 -3.49 -0.90 16.82
CA GLY A 137 -3.94 -0.43 18.13
C GLY A 137 -2.82 -0.26 19.16
N THR A 138 -1.59 -0.73 18.92
CA THR A 138 -0.48 -0.54 19.86
C THR A 138 -0.13 0.94 20.00
N LYS A 139 -0.28 1.49 21.20
CA LYS A 139 0.19 2.84 21.54
C LYS A 139 1.70 2.92 21.61
N ILE A 140 2.27 3.84 20.84
CA ILE A 140 3.70 4.11 20.80
C ILE A 140 3.99 5.60 21.04
N LYS A 141 5.17 5.86 21.58
CA LYS A 141 5.81 7.17 21.60
C LYS A 141 6.91 7.17 20.55
N VAL A 142 6.94 8.19 19.71
CA VAL A 142 8.01 8.38 18.71
C VAL A 142 8.73 9.69 18.99
N THR A 143 10.05 9.63 19.09
CA THR A 143 10.92 10.82 19.12
C THR A 143 11.76 10.81 17.86
N GLY A 144 11.66 11.84 17.04
CA GLY A 144 12.34 11.93 15.74
C GLY A 144 12.35 13.36 15.21
N TYR A 145 12.49 13.52 13.90
CA TYR A 145 12.53 14.83 13.22
C TYR A 145 11.43 14.92 12.17
N LYS A 146 10.75 16.06 12.12
CA LYS A 146 9.72 16.30 11.10
C LYS A 146 10.38 16.57 9.74
N ALA A 147 9.96 15.84 8.72
CA ALA A 147 10.47 15.97 7.35
C ALA A 147 9.34 16.26 6.34
N GLU A 148 9.76 16.65 5.14
CA GLU A 148 8.90 16.74 3.96
C GLU A 148 9.59 16.03 2.80
N TRP A 149 8.94 15.04 2.20
CA TRP A 149 9.45 14.29 1.05
C TRP A 149 8.43 14.27 -0.09
N SER A 150 8.67 15.08 -1.13
CA SER A 150 7.78 15.19 -2.29
C SER A 150 6.32 15.56 -1.92
N GLY A 151 6.14 16.30 -0.83
CA GLY A 151 4.84 16.67 -0.27
C GLY A 151 4.31 15.78 0.86
N GLU A 152 4.95 14.64 1.14
CA GLU A 152 4.63 13.78 2.31
C GLU A 152 5.21 14.37 3.60
N ILE A 153 4.42 14.46 4.68
CA ILE A 153 4.84 14.97 6.00
C ILE A 153 5.06 13.82 6.98
N GLU A 154 6.33 13.51 7.21
CA GLU A 154 6.75 12.30 7.91
C GLU A 154 7.60 12.61 9.16
N VAL A 155 7.71 11.62 10.06
CA VAL A 155 8.67 11.60 11.16
C VAL A 155 9.83 10.67 10.79
N MET A 156 10.99 11.25 10.50
CA MET A 156 12.22 10.52 10.13
C MET A 156 13.26 10.50 11.26
N ASP A 157 14.32 9.70 11.09
CA ASP A 157 15.45 9.54 12.05
C ASP A 157 14.97 9.25 13.50
N GLY A 158 13.79 8.62 13.63
CA GLY A 158 13.10 8.45 14.90
C GLY A 158 13.57 7.24 15.72
N THR A 159 13.04 7.15 16.95
CA THR A 159 13.05 5.93 17.78
C THR A 159 11.62 5.63 18.21
N VAL A 160 11.20 4.36 18.11
CA VAL A 160 9.90 3.88 18.58
C VAL A 160 10.01 3.32 19.99
N GLU A 161 9.21 3.84 20.93
CA GLU A 161 9.04 3.32 22.28
C GLU A 161 7.60 2.83 22.47
N ILE A 162 7.39 1.56 22.84
CA ILE A 162 6.06 1.04 23.17
C ILE A 162 5.62 1.60 24.53
N VAL A 163 4.39 2.13 24.60
CA VAL A 163 3.84 2.67 25.85
C VAL A 163 3.30 1.51 26.69
N GLU A 164 4.13 1.00 27.60
CA GLU A 164 3.79 -0.10 28.53
C GLU A 164 2.50 0.18 29.33
N GLY A 165 1.46 -0.61 29.06
CA GLY A 165 0.14 -0.44 29.68
C GLY A 165 -0.66 0.76 29.15
N GLY A 166 -0.30 1.28 27.97
CA GLY A 166 -1.13 2.19 27.19
C GLY A 166 -2.48 1.56 26.83
N ASP A 167 -3.44 2.42 26.52
CA ASP A 167 -4.70 2.03 25.91
C ASP A 167 -4.53 1.62 24.43
N GLU A 168 -5.57 1.04 23.84
CA GLU A 168 -5.60 0.62 22.44
C GLU A 168 -6.56 1.53 21.65
N TYR A 169 -6.18 1.91 20.41
CA TYR A 169 -7.03 2.69 19.52
C TYR A 169 -6.76 2.35 18.05
N ILE A 170 -7.81 1.89 17.36
CA ILE A 170 -7.86 1.77 15.90
C ILE A 170 -8.62 2.98 15.39
N ALA A 171 -8.05 3.69 14.43
CA ALA A 171 -8.74 4.81 13.81
C ALA A 171 -9.95 4.33 12.99
N PRO A 172 -11.09 5.04 13.03
CA PRO A 172 -12.15 4.81 12.08
C PRO A 172 -11.69 5.20 10.68
N ILE A 173 -12.23 4.56 9.66
CA ILE A 173 -11.92 4.89 8.26
C ILE A 173 -12.60 6.20 7.85
N THR A 174 -11.87 7.11 7.20
CA THR A 174 -12.40 8.38 6.67
C THR A 174 -12.81 8.22 5.21
N ASP A 175 -14.09 8.47 4.88
CA ASP A 175 -14.53 8.55 3.48
C ASP A 175 -14.09 9.88 2.86
N VAL A 176 -13.10 9.81 1.95
CA VAL A 176 -12.52 10.97 1.26
C VAL A 176 -12.91 11.01 -0.23
N THR A 177 -13.91 10.22 -0.64
CA THR A 177 -14.34 10.10 -2.05
C THR A 177 -14.68 11.45 -2.69
N ASP A 178 -15.44 12.30 -1.96
CA ASP A 178 -15.84 13.64 -2.43
C ASP A 178 -14.70 14.68 -2.39
N LEU A 179 -13.55 14.35 -1.78
CA LEU A 179 -12.37 15.22 -1.71
C LEU A 179 -11.37 14.98 -2.86
N LEU A 180 -11.54 13.92 -3.66
CA LEU A 180 -10.71 13.66 -4.84
C LEU A 180 -10.74 14.86 -5.82
N GLY A 181 -9.55 15.34 -6.17
CA GLY A 181 -9.37 16.53 -7.04
C GLY A 181 -9.54 17.87 -6.33
N THR A 182 -9.70 17.91 -5.01
CA THR A 182 -9.80 19.14 -4.21
C THR A 182 -8.47 19.51 -3.53
N ASP A 183 -8.32 20.80 -3.19
CA ASP A 183 -7.21 21.28 -2.35
C ASP A 183 -7.33 20.82 -0.88
N GLU A 184 -8.46 20.25 -0.45
CA GLU A 184 -8.75 19.86 0.94
C GLU A 184 -8.30 18.42 1.27
N LEU A 185 -8.07 17.57 0.25
CA LEU A 185 -7.67 16.17 0.44
C LEU A 185 -6.31 16.02 1.16
N ILE A 186 -5.40 16.99 1.00
CA ILE A 186 -4.08 16.99 1.67
C ILE A 186 -4.19 17.05 3.20
N ASP A 187 -5.28 17.63 3.73
CA ASP A 187 -5.47 17.76 5.19
C ASP A 187 -5.74 16.40 5.87
N HIS A 188 -5.99 15.33 5.09
CA HIS A 188 -6.19 13.94 5.53
C HIS A 188 -4.95 13.04 5.34
N GLN A 189 -3.78 13.61 5.04
CA GLN A 189 -2.56 12.84 4.75
C GLN A 189 -2.24 11.84 5.88
N ASN A 190 -1.85 10.62 5.49
CA ASN A 190 -1.59 9.45 6.32
C ASN A 190 -2.77 8.80 7.04
N GLU A 191 -3.98 9.37 6.98
CA GLU A 191 -5.16 8.74 7.56
C GLU A 191 -5.48 7.40 6.87
N TYR A 192 -6.12 6.50 7.62
CA TYR A 192 -6.80 5.36 7.02
C TYR A 192 -8.10 5.83 6.35
N VAL A 193 -8.18 5.70 5.03
CA VAL A 193 -9.21 6.30 4.18
C VAL A 193 -9.90 5.28 3.28
N GLU A 194 -11.12 5.61 2.85
CA GLU A 194 -11.85 4.90 1.80
C GLU A 194 -12.20 5.80 0.61
N PHE A 195 -12.29 5.16 -0.57
CA PHE A 195 -12.72 5.75 -1.83
C PHE A 195 -13.81 4.85 -2.44
N LYS A 196 -14.98 5.39 -2.75
CA LYS A 196 -16.15 4.60 -3.18
C LYS A 196 -16.62 4.87 -4.61
N GLY A 197 -17.02 3.82 -5.30
CA GLY A 197 -17.69 3.90 -6.60
C GLY A 197 -16.81 4.39 -7.76
N LEU A 198 -15.49 4.18 -7.70
CA LEU A 198 -14.58 4.60 -8.78
C LEU A 198 -14.62 3.59 -9.94
N THR A 199 -14.49 4.07 -11.17
CA THR A 199 -14.45 3.21 -12.37
C THR A 199 -13.01 2.88 -12.74
N VAL A 200 -12.64 1.61 -12.85
CA VAL A 200 -11.30 1.17 -13.28
C VAL A 200 -11.00 1.68 -14.68
N GLU A 201 -9.86 2.36 -14.85
CA GLU A 201 -9.37 2.88 -16.13
C GLU A 201 -8.13 2.10 -16.61
N ALA A 202 -7.67 2.37 -17.84
CA ALA A 202 -6.38 1.86 -18.30
C ALA A 202 -5.22 2.48 -17.48
N ALA A 203 -4.37 1.62 -16.90
CA ALA A 203 -3.12 2.01 -16.26
C ALA A 203 -2.00 2.23 -17.27
N GLY A 204 -1.98 1.44 -18.35
CA GLY A 204 -1.01 1.52 -19.43
C GLY A 204 -1.34 0.55 -20.55
N GLN A 205 -0.32 0.13 -21.31
CA GLN A 205 -0.46 -0.85 -22.39
C GLN A 205 0.59 -1.96 -22.30
N ASP A 206 0.23 -3.17 -22.74
CA ASP A 206 1.14 -4.31 -22.85
C ASP A 206 2.08 -4.22 -24.08
N GLU A 207 2.96 -5.21 -24.25
CA GLU A 207 3.90 -5.27 -25.40
C GLU A 207 3.21 -5.34 -26.77
N ASP A 208 1.96 -5.81 -26.84
CA ASP A 208 1.14 -5.90 -28.05
C ASP A 208 0.30 -4.62 -28.29
N GLY A 209 0.28 -3.69 -27.33
CA GLY A 209 -0.45 -2.42 -27.38
C GLY A 209 -1.91 -2.49 -26.92
N ASN A 210 -2.29 -3.52 -26.16
CA ASN A 210 -3.61 -3.62 -25.52
C ASN A 210 -3.61 -2.87 -24.18
N ASP A 211 -4.72 -2.20 -23.86
CA ASP A 211 -4.88 -1.51 -22.58
C ASP A 211 -4.94 -2.52 -21.41
N VAL A 212 -4.22 -2.23 -20.32
CA VAL A 212 -4.17 -3.06 -19.10
C VAL A 212 -4.67 -2.28 -17.88
N ALA A 213 -5.33 -2.98 -16.94
CA ALA A 213 -5.91 -2.36 -15.74
C ALA A 213 -4.88 -1.96 -14.67
N PHE A 214 -3.68 -2.56 -14.70
CA PHE A 214 -2.59 -2.28 -13.77
C PHE A 214 -1.21 -2.41 -14.45
N LEU A 215 -0.17 -1.90 -13.80
CA LEU A 215 1.25 -2.02 -14.16
C LEU A 215 2.04 -2.52 -12.94
N TYR A 216 3.12 -3.27 -13.17
CA TYR A 216 4.16 -3.50 -12.15
C TYR A 216 5.17 -2.35 -12.23
N ASN A 217 5.43 -1.66 -11.11
CA ASN A 217 6.03 -0.32 -11.05
C ASN A 217 5.25 0.76 -11.85
N TYR A 218 5.47 2.03 -11.49
CA TYR A 218 4.79 3.20 -12.06
C TYR A 218 4.87 3.33 -13.60
N ASP A 219 5.88 2.71 -14.23
CA ASP A 219 6.14 2.76 -15.68
C ASP A 219 6.00 1.39 -16.38
N GLY A 220 5.54 0.35 -15.68
CA GLY A 220 5.44 -1.01 -16.22
C GLY A 220 6.77 -1.76 -16.34
N SER A 221 7.87 -1.25 -15.76
CA SER A 221 9.18 -1.91 -15.78
C SER A 221 9.36 -3.05 -14.77
N GLY A 222 8.39 -3.24 -13.87
CA GLY A 222 8.44 -4.21 -12.77
C GLY A 222 8.02 -5.64 -13.12
N THR A 223 7.89 -6.44 -12.09
CA THR A 223 7.61 -7.87 -12.09
C THR A 223 6.74 -8.28 -10.90
N ASP A 224 6.27 -9.53 -10.88
CA ASP A 224 5.50 -10.07 -9.76
C ASP A 224 6.30 -10.02 -8.45
N GLY A 225 5.77 -9.32 -7.45
CA GLY A 225 6.46 -8.97 -6.20
C GLY A 225 6.78 -7.48 -6.07
N ASP A 226 6.88 -6.74 -7.18
CA ASP A 226 7.01 -5.28 -7.19
C ASP A 226 5.64 -4.60 -7.04
N ASP A 227 5.62 -3.29 -6.74
CA ASP A 227 4.42 -2.49 -6.55
C ASP A 227 3.44 -2.57 -7.74
N LEU A 228 2.13 -2.52 -7.46
CA LEU A 228 1.11 -2.41 -8.51
C LEU A 228 0.59 -0.99 -8.61
N TYR A 229 0.62 -0.41 -9.80
CA TYR A 229 0.02 0.90 -10.09
C TYR A 229 -1.22 0.69 -10.96
N PHE A 230 -2.36 1.22 -10.54
CA PHE A 230 -3.61 1.15 -11.30
C PHE A 230 -4.34 2.48 -11.31
N ASN A 231 -5.20 2.69 -12.31
CA ASN A 231 -5.95 3.93 -12.47
C ASN A 231 -7.43 3.68 -12.22
N ALA A 232 -8.10 4.64 -11.57
CA ALA A 232 -9.54 4.66 -11.47
C ALA A 232 -10.08 6.09 -11.58
N SER A 233 -11.28 6.26 -12.14
CA SER A 233 -11.89 7.56 -12.39
C SER A 233 -13.12 7.82 -11.53
N LEU A 234 -13.31 9.10 -11.20
CA LEU A 234 -14.50 9.65 -10.58
C LEU A 234 -14.88 10.94 -11.30
N ASN A 235 -16.16 11.11 -11.65
CA ASN A 235 -16.68 12.30 -12.34
C ASN A 235 -15.97 12.71 -13.65
N GLY A 236 -15.22 11.79 -14.27
CA GLY A 236 -14.47 12.01 -15.52
C GLY A 236 -13.03 12.51 -15.31
N GLU A 237 -12.52 12.50 -14.08
CA GLU A 237 -11.12 12.71 -13.74
C GLU A 237 -10.51 11.38 -13.26
N THR A 238 -9.26 11.11 -13.64
CA THR A 238 -8.57 9.83 -13.39
C THR A 238 -7.47 10.02 -12.37
N TYR A 239 -7.43 9.13 -11.38
CA TYR A 239 -6.48 9.11 -10.28
C TYR A 239 -5.68 7.81 -10.31
N THR A 240 -4.44 7.85 -9.81
CA THR A 240 -3.53 6.70 -9.74
C THR A 240 -3.39 6.22 -8.30
N PHE A 241 -3.56 4.92 -8.11
CA PHE A 241 -3.51 4.24 -6.82
C PHE A 241 -2.41 3.17 -6.83
N THR A 242 -1.82 2.91 -5.66
CA THR A 242 -0.65 2.05 -5.52
C THR A 242 -0.93 0.91 -4.54
N ILE A 243 -0.59 -0.33 -4.91
CA ILE A 243 -0.36 -1.41 -3.96
C ILE A 243 1.14 -1.42 -3.68
N GLU A 244 1.52 -0.79 -2.57
CA GLU A 244 2.89 -0.73 -2.06
C GLU A 244 3.31 -2.13 -1.59
N SER A 245 4.30 -2.71 -2.27
CA SER A 245 4.69 -4.12 -2.13
C SER A 245 5.28 -4.47 -0.76
N TYR A 246 5.86 -3.52 -0.04
CA TYR A 246 6.29 -3.74 1.35
C TYR A 246 5.10 -3.86 2.30
N LEU A 247 4.05 -3.06 2.09
CA LEU A 247 2.81 -3.08 2.90
C LEU A 247 1.90 -4.26 2.52
N CYS A 248 1.82 -4.59 1.23
CA CYS A 248 0.91 -5.57 0.67
C CYS A 248 1.62 -6.40 -0.42
N ASP A 249 2.38 -7.41 0.02
CA ASP A 249 3.16 -8.28 -0.86
C ASP A 249 2.30 -9.13 -1.83
N ASN A 250 2.96 -9.83 -2.76
CA ASN A 250 2.31 -10.65 -3.78
C ASN A 250 1.55 -11.89 -3.26
N THR A 251 1.54 -12.13 -1.94
CA THR A 251 0.74 -13.17 -1.28
C THR A 251 -0.56 -12.63 -0.67
N THR A 252 -0.74 -11.30 -0.64
CA THR A 252 -1.93 -10.65 -0.08
C THR A 252 -3.15 -10.70 -1.02
N ASP A 253 -4.34 -10.71 -0.42
CA ASP A 253 -5.61 -10.73 -1.15
C ASP A 253 -5.81 -9.47 -2.02
N VAL A 254 -5.34 -8.29 -1.57
CA VAL A 254 -5.46 -7.04 -2.33
C VAL A 254 -4.56 -7.01 -3.57
N TYR A 255 -3.32 -7.53 -3.47
CA TYR A 255 -2.43 -7.69 -4.62
C TYR A 255 -3.02 -8.65 -5.65
N ALA A 256 -3.66 -9.72 -5.19
CA ALA A 256 -4.42 -10.63 -6.05
C ALA A 256 -5.67 -9.95 -6.64
N ALA A 257 -6.39 -9.11 -5.89
CA ALA A 257 -7.57 -8.40 -6.37
C ALA A 257 -7.23 -7.44 -7.51
N VAL A 258 -6.21 -6.58 -7.34
CA VAL A 258 -5.78 -5.62 -8.39
C VAL A 258 -5.36 -6.34 -9.67
N LYS A 259 -4.68 -7.49 -9.56
CA LYS A 259 -4.29 -8.31 -10.72
C LYS A 259 -5.46 -8.95 -11.49
N ASN A 260 -6.67 -8.96 -10.90
CA ASN A 260 -7.89 -9.47 -11.52
C ASN A 260 -8.88 -8.34 -11.92
N LEU A 261 -8.51 -7.07 -11.78
CA LEU A 261 -9.36 -5.95 -12.20
C LEU A 261 -9.55 -5.92 -13.72
N GLU A 262 -10.75 -5.58 -14.15
CA GLU A 262 -11.09 -5.33 -15.55
C GLU A 262 -11.45 -3.84 -15.74
N ILE A 263 -10.95 -3.24 -16.82
CA ILE A 263 -11.25 -1.85 -17.18
C ILE A 263 -12.77 -1.67 -17.34
N GLY A 264 -13.33 -0.67 -16.66
CA GLY A 264 -14.76 -0.38 -16.59
C GLY A 264 -15.51 -1.04 -15.43
N GLN A 265 -14.85 -1.84 -14.57
CA GLN A 265 -15.44 -2.27 -13.30
C GLN A 265 -15.62 -1.07 -12.34
N THR A 266 -16.61 -1.14 -11.46
CA THR A 266 -16.75 -0.19 -10.35
C THR A 266 -16.10 -0.80 -9.11
N ILE A 267 -15.29 -0.03 -8.39
CA ILE A 267 -14.59 -0.48 -7.19
C ILE A 267 -14.74 0.49 -6.01
N ASP A 268 -14.79 -0.09 -4.82
CA ASP A 268 -14.54 0.56 -3.54
C ASP A 268 -13.13 0.16 -3.06
N MET A 269 -12.42 1.05 -2.38
CA MET A 269 -11.04 0.86 -1.95
C MET A 269 -10.81 1.40 -0.54
N GLU A 270 -9.93 0.76 0.22
CA GLU A 270 -9.46 1.23 1.52
C GLU A 270 -7.92 1.25 1.53
N GLY A 271 -7.31 2.19 2.26
CA GLY A 271 -5.85 2.30 2.34
C GLY A 271 -5.38 3.50 3.16
N PHE A 272 -4.10 3.85 3.03
CA PHE A 272 -3.51 5.02 3.69
C PHE A 272 -3.25 6.14 2.69
N LEU A 273 -3.62 7.37 3.04
CA LEU A 273 -3.54 8.54 2.15
C LEU A 273 -2.11 9.11 2.06
N TYR A 274 -1.26 8.46 1.28
CA TYR A 274 0.13 8.84 1.04
C TYR A 274 0.30 9.84 -0.12
N TRP A 275 1.41 10.57 -0.11
CA TRP A 275 1.74 11.62 -1.10
C TRP A 275 3.11 11.42 -1.77
N TYR A 276 3.16 11.60 -3.08
CA TYR A 276 4.41 11.68 -3.83
C TYR A 276 4.24 12.53 -5.09
N GLU A 277 4.66 13.81 -5.01
CA GLU A 277 4.39 14.86 -6.02
C GLU A 277 2.88 15.10 -6.31
N GLY A 278 2.00 14.55 -5.45
CA GLY A 278 0.55 14.50 -5.60
C GLY A 278 -0.03 13.34 -4.78
N VAL A 279 -1.35 13.19 -4.77
CA VAL A 279 -2.03 12.06 -4.09
C VAL A 279 -1.59 10.73 -4.71
N ASN A 280 -1.07 9.81 -3.89
CA ASN A 280 -0.69 8.47 -4.31
C ASN A 280 -0.96 7.45 -3.19
N PRO A 281 -2.22 7.04 -2.96
CA PRO A 281 -2.60 6.28 -1.78
C PRO A 281 -2.06 4.85 -1.83
N HIS A 282 -1.64 4.34 -0.67
CA HIS A 282 -1.24 2.95 -0.48
C HIS A 282 -2.47 2.12 -0.11
N ILE A 283 -3.05 1.47 -1.12
CA ILE A 283 -4.31 0.73 -1.02
C ILE A 283 -4.07 -0.66 -0.42
N THR A 284 -4.86 -1.00 0.60
CA THR A 284 -4.80 -2.25 1.36
C THR A 284 -6.04 -3.13 1.19
N SER A 285 -7.12 -2.59 0.59
CA SER A 285 -8.33 -3.33 0.23
C SER A 285 -8.90 -2.82 -1.09
N VAL A 286 -9.41 -3.72 -1.94
CA VAL A 286 -10.14 -3.39 -3.17
C VAL A 286 -11.33 -4.36 -3.29
N THR A 287 -12.54 -3.81 -3.44
CA THR A 287 -13.78 -4.57 -3.60
C THR A 287 -14.47 -4.14 -4.90
N VAL A 288 -14.81 -5.10 -5.78
CA VAL A 288 -15.63 -4.84 -6.97
C VAL A 288 -17.10 -4.74 -6.56
N VAL A 289 -17.77 -3.69 -7.02
CA VAL A 289 -19.18 -3.38 -6.73
C VAL A 289 -20.07 -3.80 -7.92
N GLU A 290 -21.19 -4.48 -7.64
CA GLU A 290 -22.18 -4.96 -8.63
C GLU A 290 -23.30 -3.95 -8.97
#